data_AF-A0AAD7RDI1-F1
#
_entry.id   AF-A0AAD7RDI1-F1
#
_cell.length_a   1.000
_cell.length_b   1.000
_cell.length_c   1.000
_cell.angle_alpha   90.00
_cell.angle_beta   90.00
_cell.angle_gamma   90.00
#
_symmetry.space_group_name_H-M   'P 1'
#
loop_
_entity.id
_entity.type
_entity.pdbx_description
1 polymer ?
#
loop_
_entity_poly.entity_id
_entity_poly.type
_entity_poly.pdbx_seq_one_letter_code
_entity_poly.pdbx_strand_id
1 'polypeptide(L)'
;MSALVVTSINVEGYTKTKAEVIASYCSGNDIICMQETHLGLKSNRPTLPGMKLVAEIRHPKDIYTNSSDTNIETVTVCLPEISITSLYKPPASPFVWPDIPTKCRKKYAVVIGDFNSHHTRWGYDNTNRDGELVESWMENTNMELELIHDAKLPKSFNSCRWRKGYNPDLCFISKRLAHLSEKAVLNPLPKSQHRPISITIKPAITKTEVPFRRRFNLKKAKWTEYSEGMERALLDVEPTPDNYTMFVQAVKKTACACIPCGCRKEYIAGLTEESLQLLESYETEFGNDPFSDTTSELGDALTESLGRERRKAWQDLIENINMTQNSKKAWSTIRKLNGDKITPPSVSDITPNQVGSQLVANGRRAETRRAKGEHHSTVIPAISRTCPY
;
A
#
# COMPACT_ATOMS: atom_id res chain seq x y z
N MET A 1 9.07 -6.62 5.65
CA MET A 1 9.39 -8.06 5.64
C MET A 1 8.23 -8.78 4.98
N SER A 2 8.51 -9.67 4.03
CA SER A 2 7.52 -10.51 3.34
C SER A 2 7.80 -11.97 3.70
N ALA A 3 6.75 -12.80 3.76
CA ALA A 3 6.89 -14.24 3.98
C ALA A 3 7.44 -14.96 2.75
N LEU A 4 6.95 -14.56 1.57
CA LEU A 4 7.33 -15.16 0.29
C LEU A 4 7.00 -14.20 -0.85
N VAL A 5 7.94 -14.07 -1.80
CA VAL A 5 7.76 -13.33 -3.05
C VAL A 5 8.01 -14.27 -4.23
N VAL A 6 6.97 -14.49 -5.03
CA VAL A 6 7.03 -15.33 -6.23
C VAL A 6 6.76 -14.48 -7.46
N THR A 7 7.64 -14.54 -8.45
CA THR A 7 7.43 -13.89 -9.75
C THR A 7 7.31 -14.91 -10.87
N SER A 8 6.42 -14.64 -11.82
CA SER A 8 6.23 -15.44 -13.03
C SER A 8 6.37 -14.58 -14.28
N ILE A 9 7.00 -15.13 -15.31
CA ILE A 9 7.22 -14.43 -16.58
C ILE A 9 7.33 -15.39 -17.76
N ASN A 10 6.49 -15.18 -18.77
CA ASN A 10 6.70 -15.70 -20.11
C ASN A 10 7.82 -14.90 -20.79
N VAL A 11 8.98 -15.54 -20.98
CA VAL A 11 10.18 -14.84 -21.46
C VAL A 11 10.26 -14.76 -22.98
N GLU A 12 9.42 -15.46 -23.75
CA GLU A 12 9.47 -15.51 -25.22
C GLU A 12 10.90 -15.71 -25.75
N GLY A 13 11.56 -16.77 -25.28
CA GLY A 13 12.94 -17.11 -25.59
C GLY A 13 13.95 -16.54 -24.59
N TYR A 14 14.67 -17.43 -23.93
CA TYR A 14 15.71 -17.13 -22.95
C TYR A 14 16.98 -16.61 -23.62
N THR A 15 17.59 -15.59 -23.01
CA THR A 15 18.95 -15.12 -23.33
C THR A 15 19.66 -14.71 -22.03
N LYS A 16 21.00 -14.70 -22.02
CA LYS A 16 21.78 -14.24 -20.86
C LYS A 16 21.44 -12.80 -20.47
N THR A 17 21.26 -11.91 -21.46
CA THR A 17 20.87 -10.51 -21.22
C THR A 17 19.48 -10.42 -20.58
N LYS A 18 18.49 -11.20 -21.05
CA LYS A 18 17.17 -11.26 -20.39
C LYS A 18 17.32 -11.75 -18.94
N ALA A 19 18.19 -12.73 -18.69
CA ALA A 19 18.44 -13.21 -17.34
C ALA A 19 19.02 -12.12 -16.42
N GLU A 20 19.96 -11.31 -16.88
CA GLU A 20 20.50 -10.18 -16.10
C GLU A 20 19.42 -9.15 -15.76
N VAL A 21 18.56 -8.80 -16.73
CA VAL A 21 17.44 -7.87 -16.49
C VAL A 21 16.43 -8.45 -15.51
N ILE A 22 16.07 -9.73 -15.66
CA ILE A 22 15.17 -10.43 -14.73
C ILE A 22 15.77 -10.45 -13.32
N ALA A 23 17.05 -10.75 -13.18
CA ALA A 23 17.72 -10.75 -11.89
C ALA A 23 17.72 -9.36 -11.24
N SER A 24 17.83 -8.30 -12.03
CA SER A 24 17.73 -6.92 -11.54
C SER A 24 16.31 -6.55 -11.12
N TYR A 25 15.28 -6.89 -11.91
CA TYR A 25 13.89 -6.56 -11.59
C TYR A 25 13.35 -7.37 -10.41
N CYS A 26 13.87 -8.59 -10.27
CA CYS A 26 13.42 -9.53 -9.26
C CYS A 26 14.39 -9.60 -8.07
N SER A 27 15.19 -8.55 -7.83
CA SER A 27 16.06 -8.49 -6.65
C SER A 27 15.22 -8.54 -5.37
N GLY A 28 15.34 -9.62 -4.59
CA GLY A 28 14.52 -9.88 -3.40
C GLY A 28 13.33 -10.82 -3.62
N ASN A 29 13.23 -11.47 -4.78
CA ASN A 29 12.30 -12.58 -4.99
C ASN A 29 12.86 -13.89 -4.44
N ASP A 30 11.99 -14.74 -3.91
CA ASP A 30 12.38 -16.06 -3.42
C ASP A 30 12.31 -17.11 -4.53
N ILE A 31 11.30 -17.01 -5.41
CA ILE A 31 11.06 -17.96 -6.50
C ILE A 31 10.72 -17.19 -7.78
N ILE A 32 11.34 -17.60 -8.90
CA ILE A 32 11.08 -17.05 -10.23
C ILE A 32 10.70 -18.20 -11.18
N CYS A 33 9.50 -18.11 -11.73
CA CYS A 33 8.93 -19.04 -12.70
C CYS A 33 9.11 -18.46 -14.11
N MET A 34 9.78 -19.17 -15.01
CA MET A 34 9.99 -18.75 -16.40
C MET A 34 9.28 -19.70 -17.37
N GLN A 35 8.42 -19.15 -18.22
CA GLN A 35 7.74 -19.88 -19.31
C GLN A 35 8.33 -19.51 -20.68
N GLU A 36 8.12 -20.36 -21.69
CA GLU A 36 8.63 -20.19 -23.06
C GLU A 36 10.13 -19.85 -23.15
N THR A 37 10.98 -20.60 -22.45
CA THR A 37 12.43 -20.36 -22.49
C THR A 37 13.05 -20.68 -23.86
N HIS A 38 12.39 -21.49 -24.70
CA HIS A 38 12.88 -21.98 -26.01
C HIS A 38 14.24 -22.70 -25.94
N LEU A 39 14.60 -23.21 -24.76
CA LEU A 39 15.80 -24.01 -24.56
C LEU A 39 15.49 -25.47 -24.87
N GLY A 40 16.29 -26.04 -25.78
CA GLY A 40 16.16 -27.45 -26.15
C GLY A 40 17.01 -28.36 -25.27
N LEU A 41 16.86 -29.67 -25.42
CA LEU A 41 17.67 -30.67 -24.71
C LEU A 41 19.19 -30.43 -24.82
N LYS A 42 19.68 -30.00 -25.98
CA LYS A 42 21.10 -29.72 -26.25
C LYS A 42 21.56 -28.33 -25.78
N SER A 43 20.65 -27.47 -25.32
CA SER A 43 21.00 -26.12 -24.89
C SER A 43 21.60 -26.14 -23.47
N ASN A 44 22.52 -25.21 -23.19
CA ASN A 44 23.01 -25.00 -21.83
C ASN A 44 21.85 -24.68 -20.88
N ARG A 45 21.98 -25.10 -19.62
CA ARG A 45 20.97 -24.80 -18.59
C ARG A 45 20.83 -23.29 -18.40
N PRO A 46 19.61 -22.78 -18.23
CA PRO A 46 19.41 -21.37 -17.92
C PRO A 46 20.06 -21.07 -16.57
N THR A 47 20.80 -19.98 -16.52
CA THR A 47 21.38 -19.45 -15.28
C THR A 47 20.82 -18.06 -15.02
N LEU A 48 20.50 -17.78 -13.78
CA LEU A 48 20.00 -16.47 -13.36
C LEU A 48 20.91 -15.97 -12.22
N PRO A 49 21.56 -14.81 -12.35
CA PRO A 49 22.45 -14.29 -11.32
C PRO A 49 21.78 -14.25 -9.94
N GLY A 50 22.46 -14.78 -8.92
CA GLY A 50 21.95 -14.84 -7.54
C GLY A 50 20.90 -15.92 -7.27
N MET A 51 20.50 -16.71 -8.26
CA MET A 51 19.44 -17.72 -8.14
C MET A 51 19.94 -19.12 -8.53
N LYS A 52 19.38 -20.15 -7.89
CA LYS A 52 19.65 -21.55 -8.19
C LYS A 52 18.48 -22.16 -8.97
N LEU A 53 18.77 -22.84 -10.07
CA LEU A 53 17.75 -23.61 -10.80
C LEU A 53 17.31 -24.82 -9.95
N VAL A 54 16.01 -24.90 -9.65
CA VAL A 54 15.43 -25.96 -8.80
C VAL A 54 14.69 -27.02 -9.62
N ALA A 55 14.01 -26.62 -10.70
CA ALA A 55 13.26 -27.52 -11.58
C ALA A 55 13.21 -26.96 -13.01
N GLU A 56 13.12 -27.84 -14.01
CA GLU A 56 12.95 -27.49 -15.42
C GLU A 56 12.21 -28.60 -16.18
N ILE A 57 11.48 -28.20 -17.22
CA ILE A 57 10.97 -29.09 -18.27
C ILE A 57 11.67 -28.69 -19.56
N ARG A 58 12.08 -29.67 -20.37
CA ARG A 58 12.73 -29.44 -21.67
C ARG A 58 12.12 -30.32 -22.74
N HIS A 59 11.99 -29.75 -23.93
CA HIS A 59 11.50 -30.46 -25.11
C HIS A 59 12.61 -30.65 -26.13
N PRO A 60 12.57 -31.74 -26.93
CA PRO A 60 13.39 -31.86 -28.14
C PRO A 60 13.02 -30.73 -29.11
N LYS A 61 14.01 -30.00 -29.65
CA LYS A 61 13.76 -28.89 -30.60
C LYS A 61 13.19 -29.34 -31.96
N ASP A 62 13.21 -30.64 -32.27
CA ASP A 62 12.97 -31.17 -33.62
C ASP A 62 11.89 -32.26 -33.69
N ILE A 63 11.01 -32.41 -32.70
CA ILE A 63 9.97 -33.44 -32.75
C ILE A 63 8.59 -32.84 -32.51
N TYR A 64 7.80 -32.75 -33.58
CA TYR A 64 6.34 -32.75 -33.52
C TYR A 64 5.88 -34.12 -32.99
N THR A 65 6.05 -34.37 -31.70
CA THR A 65 5.48 -35.56 -31.05
C THR A 65 4.16 -35.16 -30.43
N ASN A 66 3.08 -35.65 -31.03
CA ASN A 66 1.84 -35.96 -30.32
C ASN A 66 2.19 -36.87 -29.14
N SER A 67 2.21 -36.36 -27.91
CA SER A 67 2.19 -37.23 -26.71
C SER A 67 1.84 -36.48 -25.41
N SER A 68 0.58 -36.08 -25.29
CA SER A 68 -0.34 -36.26 -24.14
C SER A 68 -1.55 -35.36 -24.39
N ASP A 69 -2.77 -35.81 -24.05
CA ASP A 69 -4.04 -35.10 -24.32
C ASP A 69 -4.18 -33.72 -23.65
N THR A 70 -3.13 -33.23 -23.00
CA THR A 70 -3.01 -31.87 -22.47
C THR A 70 -1.59 -31.34 -22.76
N ASN A 71 -1.48 -30.21 -23.46
CA ASN A 71 -0.18 -29.53 -23.71
C ASN A 71 0.15 -28.52 -22.61
N ILE A 72 -0.50 -28.60 -21.45
CA ILE A 72 -0.27 -27.66 -20.34
C ILE A 72 0.95 -28.13 -19.57
N GLU A 73 1.92 -27.24 -19.41
CA GLU A 73 3.14 -27.49 -18.66
C GLU A 73 3.01 -26.94 -17.25
N THR A 74 3.25 -27.78 -16.25
CA THR A 74 3.31 -27.35 -14.85
C THR A 74 4.61 -27.79 -14.19
N VAL A 75 5.18 -26.89 -13.38
CA VAL A 75 6.34 -27.17 -12.54
C VAL A 75 6.02 -26.74 -11.13
N THR A 76 6.02 -27.68 -10.19
CA THR A 76 5.71 -27.39 -8.78
C THR A 76 6.95 -27.51 -7.90
N VAL A 77 7.23 -26.45 -7.14
CA VAL A 77 8.20 -26.41 -6.04
C VAL A 77 7.44 -26.55 -4.73
N CYS A 78 7.90 -27.44 -3.86
CA CYS A 78 7.16 -27.85 -2.67
C CYS A 78 8.00 -27.50 -1.43
N LEU A 79 7.63 -26.42 -0.75
CA LEU A 79 8.17 -26.01 0.54
C LEU A 79 7.44 -26.78 1.66
N PRO A 80 7.85 -26.68 2.95
CA PRO A 80 7.24 -27.45 4.04
C PRO A 80 5.71 -27.35 4.07
N GLU A 81 5.18 -26.12 4.11
CA GLU A 81 3.76 -25.81 4.26
C GLU A 81 3.09 -25.26 2.99
N ILE A 82 3.87 -24.82 2.00
CA ILE A 82 3.36 -24.17 0.78
C ILE A 82 3.92 -24.80 -0.49
N SER A 83 3.06 -24.95 -1.50
CA SER A 83 3.43 -25.37 -2.85
C SER A 83 3.33 -24.20 -3.82
N ILE A 84 4.27 -24.09 -4.75
CA ILE A 84 4.30 -23.05 -5.78
C ILE A 84 4.33 -23.75 -7.13
N THR A 85 3.26 -23.59 -7.92
CA THR A 85 3.12 -24.18 -9.26
C THR A 85 3.23 -23.09 -10.31
N SER A 86 4.27 -23.18 -11.14
CA SER A 86 4.36 -22.47 -12.41
C SER A 86 3.49 -23.17 -13.44
N LEU A 87 2.61 -22.44 -14.13
CA LEU A 87 1.78 -22.98 -15.21
C LEU A 87 2.06 -22.26 -16.54
N TYR A 88 2.12 -23.02 -17.63
CA TYR A 88 2.02 -22.51 -18.99
C TYR A 88 0.99 -23.32 -19.76
N LYS A 89 -0.07 -22.66 -20.24
CA LYS A 89 -1.05 -23.23 -21.14
C LYS A 89 -0.86 -22.63 -22.54
N PRO A 90 -0.55 -23.43 -23.57
CA PRO A 90 -0.50 -22.93 -24.94
C PRO A 90 -1.86 -22.37 -25.40
N PRO A 91 -1.89 -21.29 -26.22
CA PRO A 91 -3.13 -20.62 -26.61
C PRO A 91 -4.17 -21.51 -27.31
N ALA A 92 -3.72 -22.46 -28.12
CA ALA A 92 -4.59 -23.34 -28.90
C ALA A 92 -5.04 -24.60 -28.14
N SER A 93 -4.48 -24.86 -26.95
CA SER A 93 -4.78 -26.06 -26.17
C SER A 93 -5.92 -25.78 -25.19
N PRO A 94 -6.87 -26.72 -24.99
CA PRO A 94 -7.94 -26.53 -24.02
C PRO A 94 -7.39 -26.54 -22.59
N PHE A 95 -8.05 -25.83 -21.68
CA PHE A 95 -7.70 -25.89 -20.26
C PHE A 95 -8.09 -27.23 -19.66
N VAL A 96 -7.08 -27.97 -19.19
CA VAL A 96 -7.26 -29.21 -18.42
C VAL A 96 -6.24 -29.21 -17.29
N TRP A 97 -6.71 -29.13 -16.06
CA TRP A 97 -5.83 -29.08 -14.90
C TRP A 97 -5.05 -30.41 -14.76
N PRO A 98 -3.71 -30.38 -14.73
CA PRO A 98 -2.92 -31.60 -14.54
C PRO A 98 -2.95 -32.04 -13.07
N ASP A 99 -2.88 -33.34 -12.84
CA ASP A 99 -2.75 -33.89 -11.50
C ASP A 99 -1.42 -33.47 -10.86
N ILE A 100 -1.50 -32.74 -9.75
CA ILE A 100 -0.33 -32.42 -8.93
C ILE A 100 0.07 -33.64 -8.10
N PRO A 101 1.36 -34.04 -8.09
CA PRO A 101 1.85 -35.14 -7.26
C PRO A 101 1.44 -34.99 -5.80
N THR A 102 1.01 -36.08 -5.16
CA THR A 102 0.53 -36.07 -3.77
C THR A 102 1.49 -35.40 -2.80
N LYS A 103 2.80 -35.58 -2.97
CA LYS A 103 3.86 -34.94 -2.16
C LYS A 103 3.86 -33.40 -2.20
N CYS A 104 3.22 -32.83 -3.21
CA CYS A 104 3.12 -31.40 -3.44
C CYS A 104 1.74 -30.84 -3.09
N ARG A 105 0.83 -31.69 -2.59
CA ARG A 105 -0.40 -31.24 -1.92
C ARG A 105 0.00 -30.77 -0.52
N LYS A 106 0.19 -29.46 -0.39
CA LYS A 106 0.57 -28.78 0.85
C LYS A 106 -0.63 -28.04 1.43
N LYS A 107 -0.47 -27.56 2.66
CA LYS A 107 -1.48 -26.77 3.37
C LYS A 107 -1.89 -25.52 2.59
N TYR A 108 -0.91 -24.85 1.99
CA TYR A 108 -1.11 -23.71 1.11
C TYR A 108 -0.59 -23.97 -0.30
N ALA A 109 -1.16 -23.27 -1.28
CA ALA A 109 -0.76 -23.33 -2.68
C ALA A 109 -0.76 -21.94 -3.32
N VAL A 110 0.22 -21.71 -4.19
CA VAL A 110 0.28 -20.61 -5.16
C VAL A 110 0.35 -21.23 -6.54
N VAL A 111 -0.53 -20.83 -7.45
CA VAL A 111 -0.50 -21.21 -8.86
C VAL A 111 -0.39 -19.94 -9.68
N ILE A 112 0.72 -19.78 -10.40
CA ILE A 112 1.05 -18.54 -11.10
C ILE A 112 1.63 -18.83 -12.48
N GLY A 113 1.23 -18.07 -13.49
CA GLY A 113 1.71 -18.31 -14.85
C GLY A 113 0.78 -17.80 -15.93
N ASP A 114 1.05 -18.25 -17.14
CA ASP A 114 0.32 -17.86 -18.35
C ASP A 114 -0.74 -18.92 -18.66
N PHE A 115 -2.00 -18.53 -18.45
CA PHE A 115 -3.16 -19.41 -18.62
C PHE A 115 -3.75 -19.32 -20.03
N ASN A 116 -3.40 -18.29 -20.82
CA ASN A 116 -4.01 -18.04 -22.13
C ASN A 116 -5.53 -18.32 -22.16
N SER A 117 -6.24 -17.81 -21.16
CA SER A 117 -7.69 -17.98 -20.97
C SER A 117 -8.37 -16.62 -20.81
N HIS A 118 -9.60 -16.49 -21.32
CA HIS A 118 -10.29 -15.21 -21.36
C HIS A 118 -11.48 -15.24 -20.42
N HIS A 119 -11.52 -14.31 -19.47
CA HIS A 119 -12.68 -14.11 -18.62
C HIS A 119 -12.82 -12.65 -18.21
N THR A 120 -14.07 -12.22 -18.08
CA THR A 120 -14.43 -10.91 -17.53
C THR A 120 -13.84 -10.64 -16.15
N ARG A 121 -13.63 -11.68 -15.32
CA ARG A 121 -13.16 -11.61 -13.93
C ARG A 121 -11.70 -11.16 -13.81
N TRP A 122 -10.88 -11.38 -14.85
CA TRP A 122 -9.53 -10.84 -14.96
C TRP A 122 -9.39 -9.81 -16.09
N GLY A 123 -10.51 -9.24 -16.54
CA GLY A 123 -10.54 -8.01 -17.34
C GLY A 123 -10.51 -8.21 -18.86
N TYR A 124 -11.06 -9.32 -19.36
CA TYR A 124 -11.45 -9.46 -20.77
C TYR A 124 -12.88 -8.94 -21.01
N ASP A 125 -13.20 -8.64 -22.27
CA ASP A 125 -14.53 -8.14 -22.66
C ASP A 125 -15.59 -9.26 -22.67
N ASN A 126 -15.14 -10.51 -22.82
CA ASN A 126 -15.97 -11.70 -22.82
C ASN A 126 -15.26 -12.87 -22.11
N THR A 127 -16.04 -13.86 -21.71
CA THR A 127 -15.53 -15.12 -21.20
C THR A 127 -15.52 -16.16 -22.32
N ASN A 128 -14.40 -16.87 -22.48
CA ASN A 128 -14.31 -18.02 -23.37
C ASN A 128 -14.39 -19.34 -22.57
N ARG A 129 -14.54 -20.46 -23.29
CA ARG A 129 -14.63 -21.81 -22.68
C ARG A 129 -13.49 -22.09 -21.69
N ASP A 130 -12.26 -21.74 -22.03
CA ASP A 130 -11.11 -21.95 -21.13
C ASP A 130 -11.20 -21.08 -19.88
N GLY A 131 -11.73 -19.85 -19.98
CA GLY A 131 -12.01 -19.00 -18.83
C GLY A 131 -13.02 -19.64 -17.89
N GLU A 132 -14.12 -20.18 -18.41
CA GLU A 132 -15.14 -20.91 -17.62
C GLU A 132 -14.53 -22.14 -16.94
N LEU A 133 -13.67 -22.87 -17.63
CA LEU A 133 -12.98 -24.04 -17.07
C LEU A 133 -11.98 -23.66 -15.99
N VAL A 134 -11.25 -22.55 -16.15
CA VAL A 134 -10.36 -22.02 -15.10
C VAL A 134 -11.15 -21.56 -13.89
N GLU A 135 -12.28 -20.87 -14.08
CA GLU A 135 -13.17 -20.47 -12.97
C GLU A 135 -13.76 -21.69 -12.26
N SER A 136 -14.24 -22.68 -13.02
CA SER A 136 -14.74 -23.94 -12.45
C SER A 136 -13.64 -24.69 -11.70
N TRP A 137 -12.41 -24.69 -12.21
CA TRP A 137 -11.27 -25.33 -11.56
C TRP A 137 -10.90 -24.66 -10.22
N MET A 138 -10.87 -23.33 -10.16
CA MET A 138 -10.55 -22.63 -8.90
C MET A 138 -11.63 -22.86 -7.83
N GLU A 139 -12.89 -23.03 -8.21
CA GLU A 139 -14.00 -23.28 -7.28
C GLU A 139 -14.09 -24.74 -6.81
N ASN A 140 -13.82 -25.70 -7.71
CA ASN A 140 -13.97 -27.13 -7.45
C ASN A 140 -12.68 -27.81 -6.96
N THR A 141 -11.59 -27.07 -6.82
CA THR A 141 -10.36 -27.62 -6.24
C THR A 141 -10.47 -27.72 -4.72
N ASN A 142 -10.10 -28.88 -4.17
CA ASN A 142 -9.93 -29.07 -2.71
C ASN A 142 -8.86 -28.15 -2.08
N MET A 143 -8.22 -27.27 -2.87
CA MET A 143 -7.17 -26.33 -2.45
C MET A 143 -7.72 -24.94 -2.09
N GLU A 144 -9.04 -24.71 -2.24
CA GLU A 144 -9.73 -23.44 -1.95
C GLU A 144 -8.96 -22.21 -2.48
N LEU A 145 -8.80 -22.12 -3.80
CA LEU A 145 -7.99 -21.06 -4.42
C LEU A 145 -8.80 -19.78 -4.66
N GLU A 146 -8.12 -18.64 -4.53
CA GLU A 146 -8.64 -17.31 -4.83
C GLU A 146 -7.73 -16.60 -5.83
N LEU A 147 -8.36 -15.93 -6.81
CA LEU A 147 -7.66 -15.13 -7.81
C LEU A 147 -7.28 -13.78 -7.21
N ILE A 148 -5.98 -13.46 -7.24
CA ILE A 148 -5.50 -12.12 -6.89
C ILE A 148 -5.44 -11.27 -8.15
N HIS A 149 -6.45 -10.42 -8.33
CA HIS A 149 -6.57 -9.53 -9.48
C HIS A 149 -6.93 -8.11 -9.04
N ASP A 150 -6.21 -7.12 -9.59
CA ASP A 150 -6.55 -5.70 -9.48
C ASP A 150 -6.62 -5.09 -10.89
N ALA A 151 -7.80 -4.59 -11.25
CA ALA A 151 -8.07 -3.99 -12.54
C ALA A 151 -7.30 -2.67 -12.77
N LYS A 152 -6.76 -2.05 -11.72
CA LYS A 152 -5.95 -0.83 -11.80
C LYS A 152 -4.50 -1.11 -12.18
N LEU A 153 -4.04 -2.35 -12.06
CA LEU A 153 -2.69 -2.72 -12.45
C LEU A 153 -2.51 -2.67 -13.98
N PRO A 154 -1.29 -2.40 -14.48
CA PRO A 154 -0.98 -2.53 -15.89
C PRO A 154 -1.33 -3.92 -16.42
N LYS A 155 -1.72 -3.99 -17.70
CA LYS A 155 -1.99 -5.27 -18.37
C LYS A 155 -0.70 -6.10 -18.49
N SER A 156 -0.78 -7.39 -18.17
CA SER A 156 0.39 -8.28 -18.14
C SER A 156 0.90 -8.66 -19.54
N PHE A 157 0.06 -8.60 -20.57
CA PHE A 157 0.44 -8.87 -21.95
C PHE A 157 0.10 -7.69 -22.85
N ASN A 158 1.02 -7.31 -23.75
CA ASN A 158 0.78 -6.25 -24.74
C ASN A 158 0.86 -6.83 -26.15
N SER A 159 -0.30 -7.05 -26.78
CA SER A 159 -0.35 -7.59 -28.14
C SER A 159 0.16 -6.58 -29.14
N CYS A 160 1.27 -6.86 -29.82
CA CYS A 160 1.73 -6.03 -30.94
C CYS A 160 0.74 -6.07 -32.11
N ARG A 161 0.09 -7.22 -32.34
CA ARG A 161 -0.89 -7.42 -33.42
C ARG A 161 -2.12 -6.54 -33.24
N TRP A 162 -2.66 -6.49 -32.03
CA TRP A 162 -3.92 -5.79 -31.73
C TRP A 162 -3.70 -4.41 -31.12
N ARG A 163 -2.45 -4.06 -30.75
CA ARG A 163 -2.07 -2.83 -30.04
C ARG A 163 -2.93 -2.61 -28.78
N LYS A 164 -3.28 -3.70 -28.10
CA LYS A 164 -4.14 -3.73 -26.92
C LYS A 164 -3.49 -4.60 -25.84
N GLY A 165 -3.70 -4.20 -24.58
CA GLY A 165 -3.24 -4.92 -23.41
C GLY A 165 -4.28 -5.93 -22.90
N TYR A 166 -3.81 -7.10 -22.48
CA TYR A 166 -4.62 -8.21 -21.97
C TYR A 166 -4.00 -8.80 -20.69
N ASN A 167 -4.72 -9.70 -20.02
CA ASN A 167 -4.30 -10.35 -18.78
C ASN A 167 -4.35 -11.89 -18.88
N PRO A 168 -3.53 -12.51 -19.73
CA PRO A 168 -3.44 -13.97 -19.78
C PRO A 168 -2.67 -14.54 -18.57
N ASP A 169 -1.85 -13.71 -17.91
CA ASP A 169 -1.04 -14.10 -16.76
C ASP A 169 -1.83 -13.95 -15.44
N LEU A 170 -2.14 -15.09 -14.82
CA LEU A 170 -2.97 -15.19 -13.63
C LEU A 170 -2.17 -15.65 -12.41
N CYS A 171 -2.68 -15.30 -11.23
CA CYS A 171 -2.11 -15.69 -9.95
C CYS A 171 -3.24 -16.10 -9.01
N PHE A 172 -3.24 -17.38 -8.64
CA PHE A 172 -4.15 -17.97 -7.67
C PHE A 172 -3.38 -18.33 -6.41
N ILE A 173 -4.02 -18.13 -5.25
CA ILE A 173 -3.44 -18.48 -3.96
C ILE A 173 -4.52 -19.10 -3.08
N SER A 174 -4.17 -19.98 -2.14
CA SER A 174 -5.09 -20.45 -1.11
C SER A 174 -5.81 -19.27 -0.44
N LYS A 175 -7.14 -19.34 -0.36
CA LYS A 175 -8.06 -18.30 0.14
C LYS A 175 -7.66 -17.75 1.50
N ARG A 176 -7.14 -18.60 2.39
CA ARG A 176 -6.60 -18.21 3.70
C ARG A 176 -5.47 -17.18 3.63
N LEU A 177 -4.68 -17.16 2.56
CA LEU A 177 -3.58 -16.22 2.38
C LEU A 177 -3.93 -15.05 1.44
N ALA A 178 -5.11 -15.06 0.81
CA ALA A 178 -5.48 -14.08 -0.21
C ALA A 178 -5.48 -12.64 0.33
N HIS A 179 -6.04 -12.43 1.52
CA HIS A 179 -6.09 -11.12 2.18
C HIS A 179 -4.71 -10.59 2.63
N LEU A 180 -3.71 -11.48 2.73
CA LEU A 180 -2.32 -11.15 3.07
C LEU A 180 -1.46 -10.93 1.83
N SER A 181 -2.02 -11.12 0.65
CA SER A 181 -1.25 -11.19 -0.59
C SER A 181 -1.50 -10.00 -1.49
N GLU A 182 -0.43 -9.51 -2.11
CA GLU A 182 -0.50 -8.40 -3.06
C GLU A 182 0.10 -8.83 -4.40
N LYS A 183 -0.66 -8.64 -5.48
CA LYS A 183 -0.16 -8.81 -6.85
C LYS A 183 0.45 -7.51 -7.34
N ALA A 184 1.60 -7.61 -8.00
CA ALA A 184 2.21 -6.53 -8.76
C ALA A 184 2.47 -6.96 -10.21
N VAL A 185 2.48 -5.99 -11.12
CA VAL A 185 2.92 -6.18 -12.52
C VAL A 185 4.19 -5.35 -12.71
N LEU A 186 5.30 -6.02 -12.98
CA LEU A 186 6.62 -5.41 -13.07
C LEU A 186 6.84 -4.73 -14.44
N ASN A 187 8.01 -4.10 -14.56
CA ASN A 187 8.43 -3.43 -15.78
C ASN A 187 8.57 -4.42 -16.96
N PRO A 188 8.31 -3.97 -18.19
CA PRO A 188 8.39 -4.83 -19.37
C PRO A 188 9.83 -5.31 -19.61
N LEU A 189 9.96 -6.55 -20.10
CA LEU A 189 11.24 -7.09 -20.53
C LEU A 189 11.50 -6.80 -22.01
N PRO A 190 12.76 -6.55 -22.41
CA PRO A 190 13.10 -6.43 -23.82
C PRO A 190 12.73 -7.71 -24.59
N LYS A 191 12.08 -7.55 -25.75
CA LYS A 191 11.71 -8.67 -26.63
C LYS A 191 10.84 -9.74 -25.93
N SER A 192 9.96 -9.32 -25.04
CA SER A 192 8.80 -10.10 -24.60
C SER A 192 7.56 -9.20 -24.67
N GLN A 193 6.43 -9.73 -25.13
CA GLN A 193 5.14 -9.03 -25.05
C GLN A 193 4.54 -9.09 -23.64
N HIS A 194 5.02 -10.02 -22.81
CA HIS A 194 4.60 -10.21 -21.43
C HIS A 194 5.40 -9.31 -20.47
N ARG A 195 4.76 -9.03 -19.34
CA ARG A 195 5.32 -8.35 -18.19
C ARG A 195 5.35 -9.32 -17.01
N PRO A 196 6.41 -9.32 -16.19
CA PRO A 196 6.45 -10.21 -15.05
C PRO A 196 5.32 -9.88 -14.09
N ILE A 197 4.64 -10.90 -13.58
CA ILE A 197 3.67 -10.75 -12.51
C ILE A 197 4.27 -11.30 -11.22
N SER A 198 4.13 -10.56 -10.13
CA SER A 198 4.66 -10.95 -8.83
C SER A 198 3.53 -11.06 -7.82
N ILE A 199 3.61 -12.02 -6.92
CA ILE A 199 2.76 -12.14 -5.75
C ILE A 199 3.65 -12.08 -4.51
N THR A 200 3.31 -11.18 -3.59
CA THR A 200 3.98 -11.01 -2.31
C THR A 200 3.02 -11.39 -1.19
N ILE A 201 3.39 -12.38 -0.37
CA ILE A 201 2.67 -12.75 0.85
C ILE A 201 3.27 -11.91 1.99
N LYS A 202 2.44 -11.05 2.59
CA LYS A 202 2.83 -10.13 3.67
C LYS A 202 2.45 -10.70 5.05
N PRO A 203 3.07 -10.20 6.12
CA PRO A 203 2.54 -10.43 7.46
C PRO A 203 1.13 -9.86 7.60
N ALA A 204 0.35 -10.45 8.50
CA ALA A 204 -1.00 -10.02 8.87
C ALA A 204 -1.04 -8.54 9.26
N ILE A 205 0.03 -8.05 9.89
CA ILE A 205 0.13 -6.68 10.34
C ILE A 205 1.38 -6.02 9.80
N THR A 206 1.17 -4.92 9.08
CA THR A 206 2.24 -4.03 8.63
C THR A 206 2.17 -2.71 9.39
N LYS A 207 3.30 -2.27 9.94
CA LYS A 207 3.44 -0.94 10.55
C LYS A 207 3.26 0.11 9.46
N THR A 208 2.42 1.12 9.71
CA THR A 208 2.27 2.23 8.76
C THR A 208 3.41 3.22 8.97
N GLU A 209 4.22 3.45 7.93
CA GLU A 209 5.21 4.51 7.95
C GLU A 209 4.51 5.86 7.96
N VAL A 210 4.89 6.70 8.93
CA VAL A 210 4.43 8.09 8.99
C VAL A 210 5.62 9.01 8.75
N PRO A 211 5.43 10.10 7.99
CA PRO A 211 6.52 11.01 7.68
C PRO A 211 7.12 11.56 8.96
N PHE A 212 8.46 11.64 9.01
CA PHE A 212 9.17 12.17 10.16
C PHE A 212 8.72 13.60 10.44
N ARG A 213 7.93 13.77 11.50
CA ARG A 213 7.43 15.06 11.96
C ARG A 213 7.58 15.12 13.47
N ARG A 214 8.52 15.96 13.92
CA ARG A 214 8.67 16.29 15.34
C ARG A 214 7.40 16.99 15.82
N ARG A 215 6.81 16.49 16.90
CA ARG A 215 5.62 17.04 17.53
C ARG A 215 5.89 17.24 19.01
N PHE A 216 5.49 18.40 19.51
CA PHE A 216 5.50 18.70 20.94
C PHE A 216 4.31 18.02 21.61
N ASN A 217 4.56 17.33 22.72
CA ASN A 217 3.50 16.74 23.52
C ASN A 217 3.10 17.69 24.66
N LEU A 218 2.14 18.57 24.35
CA LEU A 218 1.64 19.57 25.30
C LEU A 218 0.98 18.96 26.55
N LYS A 219 0.51 17.71 26.49
CA LYS A 219 -0.06 17.00 27.66
C LYS A 219 1.00 16.57 28.67
N LYS A 220 2.24 16.37 28.22
CA LYS A 220 3.40 16.02 29.07
C LYS A 220 4.32 17.21 29.32
N ALA A 221 3.90 18.41 28.92
CA ALA A 221 4.67 19.62 29.16
C ALA A 221 4.74 19.92 30.65
N LYS A 222 5.93 20.27 31.12
CA LYS A 222 6.14 20.74 32.48
C LYS A 222 5.84 22.23 32.55
N TRP A 223 4.56 22.57 32.60
CA TRP A 223 4.10 23.96 32.47
C TRP A 223 4.64 24.88 33.57
N THR A 224 4.79 24.39 34.80
CA THR A 224 5.40 25.17 35.90
C THR A 224 6.84 25.55 35.59
N GLU A 225 7.68 24.57 35.22
CA GLU A 225 9.08 24.82 34.82
C GLU A 225 9.17 25.72 33.58
N TYR A 226 8.23 25.58 32.64
CA TYR A 226 8.16 26.42 31.44
C TYR A 226 7.87 27.89 31.80
N SER A 227 6.90 28.14 32.68
CA SER A 227 6.56 29.49 33.12
C SER A 227 7.73 30.15 33.84
N GLU A 228 8.32 29.47 34.82
CA GLU A 228 9.49 29.97 35.56
C GLU A 228 10.70 30.19 34.63
N GLY A 229 10.91 29.28 33.68
CA GLY A 229 11.96 29.37 32.68
C GLY A 229 11.77 30.56 31.74
N MET A 230 10.52 30.86 31.35
CA MET A 230 10.21 32.03 30.53
C MET A 230 10.35 33.33 31.29
N GLU A 231 9.87 33.41 32.53
CA GLU A 231 10.05 34.60 33.36
C GLU A 231 11.53 34.91 33.54
N ARG A 232 12.35 33.90 33.84
CA ARG A 232 13.80 34.05 33.97
C ARG A 232 14.47 34.48 32.65
N ALA A 233 14.03 33.94 31.52
CA ALA A 233 14.59 34.26 30.21
C ALA A 233 14.22 35.67 29.72
N LEU A 234 13.20 36.31 30.31
CA LEU A 234 12.69 37.61 29.91
C LEU A 234 13.01 38.74 30.91
N LEU A 235 13.66 38.45 32.04
CA LEU A 235 14.02 39.43 33.07
C LEU A 235 14.70 40.69 32.50
N ASP A 236 15.63 40.51 31.55
CA ASP A 236 16.44 41.58 30.97
C ASP A 236 16.00 41.97 29.54
N VAL A 237 14.83 41.49 29.09
CA VAL A 237 14.35 41.76 27.72
C VAL A 237 13.27 42.83 27.77
N GLU A 238 13.61 44.03 27.32
CA GLU A 238 12.61 45.10 27.20
C GLU A 238 11.52 44.73 26.16
N PRO A 239 10.23 45.01 26.43
CA PRO A 239 9.12 44.66 25.55
C PRO A 239 9.00 45.63 24.36
N THR A 240 10.07 45.78 23.59
CA THR A 240 10.12 46.59 22.38
C THR A 240 10.01 45.71 21.12
N PRO A 241 9.49 46.24 20.00
CA PRO A 241 9.41 45.49 18.74
C PRO A 241 10.78 44.97 18.26
N ASP A 242 11.85 45.70 18.55
CA ASP A 242 13.23 45.33 18.17
C ASP A 242 13.70 44.03 18.87
N ASN A 243 13.16 43.75 20.06
CA ASN A 243 13.49 42.55 20.83
C ASN A 243 12.61 41.33 20.50
N TYR A 244 11.71 41.41 19.50
CA TYR A 244 10.81 40.31 19.13
C TYR A 244 11.56 39.01 18.81
N THR A 245 12.69 39.11 18.12
CA THR A 245 13.55 37.96 17.81
C THR A 245 14.08 37.28 19.06
N MET A 246 14.47 38.05 20.08
CA MET A 246 14.94 37.52 21.36
C MET A 246 13.81 36.82 22.12
N PHE A 247 12.62 37.41 22.12
CA PHE A 247 11.43 36.79 22.69
C PHE A 247 11.11 35.44 22.03
N VAL A 248 11.09 35.38 20.68
CA VAL A 248 10.83 34.12 19.95
C VAL A 248 11.90 33.07 20.26
N GLN A 249 13.17 33.47 20.41
CA GLN A 249 14.25 32.56 20.80
C GLN A 249 14.06 32.04 22.24
N ALA A 250 13.70 32.91 23.18
CA ALA A 250 13.38 32.52 24.55
C ALA A 250 12.24 31.49 24.58
N VAL A 251 11.13 31.76 23.88
CA VAL A 251 10.00 30.83 23.74
C VAL A 251 10.45 29.48 23.19
N LYS A 252 11.21 29.46 22.09
CA LYS A 252 11.69 28.22 21.48
C LYS A 252 12.62 27.44 22.42
N LYS A 253 13.54 28.12 23.10
CA LYS A 253 14.53 27.51 24.00
C LYS A 253 13.84 26.89 25.21
N THR A 254 12.97 27.65 25.88
CA THR A 254 12.23 27.16 27.04
C THR A 254 11.26 26.04 26.65
N ALA A 255 10.62 26.14 25.48
CA ALA A 255 9.77 25.06 24.96
C ALA A 255 10.57 23.77 24.72
N CYS A 256 11.76 23.85 24.13
CA CYS A 256 12.60 22.67 23.91
C CYS A 256 13.08 22.02 25.21
N ALA A 257 13.26 22.80 26.28
CA ALA A 257 13.66 22.29 27.60
C ALA A 257 12.51 21.64 28.38
N CYS A 258 11.32 22.24 28.34
CA CYS A 258 10.21 21.87 29.22
C CYS A 258 9.09 21.07 28.54
N ILE A 259 9.04 21.05 27.20
CA ILE A 259 8.02 20.36 26.43
C ILE A 259 8.64 19.19 25.67
N PRO A 260 8.33 17.94 26.05
CA PRO A 260 8.83 16.77 25.35
C PRO A 260 8.48 16.84 23.85
N CYS A 261 9.50 16.72 23.01
CA CYS A 261 9.36 16.67 21.56
C CYS A 261 9.74 15.28 21.08
N GLY A 262 8.84 14.64 20.32
CA GLY A 262 9.05 13.30 19.82
C GLY A 262 8.59 13.16 18.37
N CYS A 263 9.05 12.12 17.71
CA CYS A 263 8.53 11.69 16.43
C CYS A 263 8.17 10.22 16.54
N ARG A 264 6.90 9.89 16.28
CA ARG A 264 6.50 8.51 16.02
C ARG A 264 6.71 8.27 14.54
N LYS A 265 7.60 7.34 14.18
CA LYS A 265 7.89 6.97 12.77
C LYS A 265 6.96 5.86 12.26
N GLU A 266 6.46 5.05 13.19
CA GLU A 266 5.58 3.92 12.90
C GLU A 266 4.41 3.88 13.88
N TYR A 267 3.21 3.61 13.37
CA TYR A 267 1.99 3.53 14.16
C TYR A 267 1.10 2.39 13.72
N ILE A 268 0.55 1.67 14.70
CA ILE A 268 -0.56 0.74 14.53
C ILE A 268 -1.70 1.27 15.41
N ALA A 269 -2.85 1.54 14.80
CA ALA A 269 -4.03 2.00 15.52
C ALA A 269 -4.71 0.85 16.27
N GLY A 270 -5.20 1.13 17.49
CA GLY A 270 -5.86 0.14 18.35
C GLY A 270 -4.92 -0.71 19.20
N LEU A 271 -3.63 -0.35 19.24
CA LEU A 271 -2.59 -1.13 19.92
C LEU A 271 -2.68 -0.94 21.45
N THR A 272 -3.24 -1.93 22.14
CA THR A 272 -3.26 -2.12 23.60
C THR A 272 -2.07 -2.94 24.08
N GLU A 273 -1.87 -3.03 25.41
CA GLU A 273 -0.84 -3.88 26.02
C GLU A 273 -1.00 -5.37 25.66
N GLU A 274 -2.24 -5.87 25.64
CA GLU A 274 -2.55 -7.23 25.17
C GLU A 274 -2.14 -7.42 23.70
N SER A 275 -2.55 -6.51 22.81
CA SER A 275 -2.20 -6.60 21.39
C SER A 275 -0.69 -6.39 21.13
N LEU A 276 0.03 -5.72 22.05
CA LEU A 276 1.49 -5.60 21.97
C LEU A 276 2.16 -6.95 22.22
N GLN A 277 1.72 -7.69 23.25
CA GLN A 277 2.24 -9.03 23.54
C GLN A 277 1.93 -10.02 22.42
N LEU A 278 0.71 -9.95 21.87
CA LEU A 278 0.32 -10.74 20.70
C LEU A 278 1.16 -10.37 19.48
N LEU A 279 1.44 -9.08 19.26
CA LEU A 279 2.29 -8.62 18.15
C LEU A 279 3.73 -9.11 18.29
N GLU A 280 4.32 -9.04 19.47
CA GLU A 280 5.69 -9.53 19.72
C GLU A 280 5.80 -11.05 19.51
N SER A 281 4.82 -11.80 20.02
CA SER A 281 4.73 -13.25 19.82
C SER A 281 4.55 -13.60 18.35
N TYR A 282 3.65 -12.88 17.65
CA TYR A 282 3.42 -13.03 16.22
C TYR A 282 4.67 -12.70 15.39
N GLU A 283 5.35 -11.58 15.67
CA GLU A 283 6.57 -11.18 14.95
C GLU A 283 7.69 -12.22 15.12
N THR A 284 7.78 -12.83 16.31
CA THR A 284 8.75 -13.91 16.60
C THR A 284 8.40 -15.18 15.81
N GLU A 285 7.17 -15.66 15.90
CA GLU A 285 6.73 -16.88 15.21
C GLU A 285 6.75 -16.71 13.69
N PHE A 286 6.34 -15.55 13.17
CA PHE A 286 6.41 -15.25 11.75
C PHE A 286 7.85 -15.21 11.23
N GLY A 287 8.81 -14.78 12.04
CA GLY A 287 10.24 -14.85 11.69
C GLY A 287 10.78 -16.28 11.62
N ASN A 288 10.20 -17.19 12.40
CA ASN A 288 10.58 -18.61 12.43
C ASN A 288 9.92 -19.42 11.32
N ASP A 289 8.58 -19.38 11.25
CA ASP A 289 7.76 -20.03 10.22
C ASP A 289 6.50 -19.20 9.93
N PRO A 290 6.48 -18.44 8.82
CA PRO A 290 5.33 -17.66 8.41
C PRO A 290 4.06 -18.47 8.12
N PHE A 291 4.17 -19.78 7.88
CA PHE A 291 3.08 -20.64 7.41
C PHE A 291 2.60 -21.65 8.47
N SER A 292 3.14 -21.61 9.69
CA SER A 292 2.70 -22.47 10.79
C SER A 292 1.26 -22.15 11.24
N ASP A 293 0.58 -23.12 11.85
CA ASP A 293 -0.71 -22.89 12.50
C ASP A 293 -0.60 -21.87 13.64
N THR A 294 0.49 -21.91 14.42
CA THR A 294 0.74 -20.97 15.52
C THR A 294 0.82 -19.52 15.03
N THR A 295 1.55 -19.26 13.94
CA THR A 295 1.65 -17.93 13.33
C THR A 295 0.29 -17.46 12.81
N SER A 296 -0.48 -18.36 12.19
CA SER A 296 -1.83 -18.04 11.71
C SER A 296 -2.77 -17.69 12.86
N GLU A 297 -2.82 -18.51 13.91
CA GLU A 297 -3.68 -18.30 15.08
C GLU A 297 -3.33 -17.02 15.84
N LEU A 298 -2.03 -16.75 16.03
CA LEU A 298 -1.56 -15.49 16.62
C LEU A 298 -1.93 -14.28 15.76
N GLY A 299 -1.79 -14.40 14.43
CA GLY A 299 -2.18 -13.37 13.48
C GLY A 299 -3.68 -13.07 13.52
N ASP A 300 -4.51 -14.11 13.60
CA ASP A 300 -5.97 -14.00 13.71
C ASP A 300 -6.37 -13.35 15.05
N ALA A 301 -5.83 -13.85 16.17
CA ALA A 301 -6.09 -13.31 17.51
C ALA A 301 -5.68 -11.82 17.62
N LEU A 302 -4.52 -11.48 17.07
CA LEU A 302 -4.02 -10.11 17.04
C LEU A 302 -4.91 -9.21 16.17
N THR A 303 -5.33 -9.69 14.99
CA THR A 303 -6.22 -8.95 14.09
C THR A 303 -7.59 -8.74 14.72
N GLU A 304 -8.13 -9.74 15.42
CA GLU A 304 -9.38 -9.65 16.15
C GLU A 304 -9.29 -8.62 17.30
N SER A 305 -8.23 -8.70 18.11
CA SER A 305 -7.97 -7.77 19.22
C SER A 305 -7.89 -6.31 18.72
N LEU A 306 -7.10 -6.04 17.69
CA LEU A 306 -7.03 -4.71 17.08
C LEU A 306 -8.35 -4.28 16.44
N GLY A 307 -9.06 -5.21 15.80
CA GLY A 307 -10.37 -4.96 15.21
C GLY A 307 -11.39 -4.55 16.26
N ARG A 308 -11.39 -5.21 17.41
CA ARG A 308 -12.23 -4.91 18.57
C ARG A 308 -11.96 -3.51 19.10
N GLU A 309 -10.70 -3.15 19.31
CA GLU A 309 -10.31 -1.83 19.82
C GLU A 309 -10.59 -0.69 18.82
N ARG A 310 -10.35 -0.93 17.53
CA ARG A 310 -10.72 0.03 16.48
C ARG A 310 -12.22 0.22 16.40
N ARG A 311 -13.01 -0.86 16.53
CA ARG A 311 -14.48 -0.80 16.53
C ARG A 311 -14.99 -0.04 17.74
N LYS A 312 -14.44 -0.28 18.93
CA LYS A 312 -14.76 0.47 20.15
C LYS A 312 -14.46 1.96 19.98
N ALA A 313 -13.25 2.31 19.51
CA ALA A 313 -12.89 3.70 19.26
C ALA A 313 -13.80 4.38 18.20
N TRP A 314 -14.29 3.61 17.23
CA TRP A 314 -15.28 4.08 16.26
C TRP A 314 -16.66 4.31 16.88
N GLN A 315 -17.14 3.37 17.71
CA GLN A 315 -18.39 3.51 18.45
C GLN A 315 -18.34 4.74 19.37
N ASP A 316 -17.29 4.88 20.17
CA ASP A 316 -17.06 6.04 21.03
C ASP A 316 -17.05 7.35 20.22
N LEU A 317 -16.43 7.34 19.03
CA LEU A 317 -16.40 8.50 18.16
C LEU A 317 -17.80 8.89 17.69
N ILE A 318 -18.61 7.92 17.28
CA ILE A 318 -19.97 8.16 16.78
C ILE A 318 -20.91 8.61 17.90
N GLU A 319 -20.85 7.96 19.06
CA GLU A 319 -21.67 8.33 20.24
C GLU A 319 -21.38 9.75 20.72
N ASN A 320 -20.11 10.18 20.67
CA ASN A 320 -19.69 11.50 21.12
C ASN A 320 -19.68 12.56 20.01
N ILE A 321 -19.96 12.19 18.75
CA ILE A 321 -20.11 13.17 17.66
C ILE A 321 -21.48 13.82 17.79
N ASN A 322 -21.47 15.11 18.12
CA ASN A 322 -22.68 15.92 18.17
C ASN A 322 -22.57 17.09 17.20
N MET A 323 -23.55 17.22 16.30
CA MET A 323 -23.63 18.33 15.33
C MET A 323 -23.81 19.68 16.00
N THR A 324 -24.38 19.74 17.21
CA THR A 324 -24.60 21.01 17.92
C THR A 324 -23.35 21.49 18.64
N GLN A 325 -22.59 20.58 19.26
CA GLN A 325 -21.38 20.93 20.03
C GLN A 325 -20.09 20.86 19.21
N ASN A 326 -20.04 20.05 18.14
CA ASN A 326 -18.82 19.80 17.38
C ASN A 326 -19.08 19.57 15.87
N SER A 327 -19.87 20.44 15.26
CA SER A 327 -20.24 20.40 13.83
C SER A 327 -19.03 20.22 12.91
N LYS A 328 -17.91 20.89 13.18
CA LYS A 328 -16.67 20.78 12.37
C LYS A 328 -16.10 19.37 12.37
N LYS A 329 -16.06 18.71 13.54
CA LYS A 329 -15.57 17.33 13.66
C LYS A 329 -16.52 16.36 12.96
N ALA A 330 -17.83 16.53 13.14
CA ALA A 330 -18.85 15.72 12.48
C ALA A 330 -18.76 15.82 10.94
N TRP A 331 -18.75 17.04 10.38
CA TRP A 331 -18.58 17.26 8.95
C TRP A 331 -17.22 16.79 8.41
N SER A 332 -16.16 16.86 9.21
CA SER A 332 -14.87 16.27 8.83
C SER A 332 -14.94 14.74 8.74
N THR A 333 -15.69 14.08 9.63
CA THR A 333 -15.87 12.62 9.60
C THR A 333 -16.68 12.21 8.37
N ILE A 334 -17.79 12.89 8.08
CA ILE A 334 -18.62 12.64 6.90
C ILE A 334 -17.80 12.73 5.60
N ARG A 335 -17.00 13.80 5.45
CA ARG A 335 -16.13 13.97 4.27
C ARG A 335 -15.13 12.83 4.11
N LYS A 336 -14.55 12.33 5.21
CA LYS A 336 -13.64 11.19 5.17
C LYS A 336 -14.34 9.90 4.73
N LEU A 337 -15.57 9.67 5.18
CA LEU A 337 -16.37 8.50 4.79
C LEU A 337 -16.74 8.54 3.29
N ASN A 338 -17.05 9.72 2.76
CA ASN A 338 -17.39 9.90 1.35
C ASN A 338 -16.17 9.88 0.43
N GLY A 339 -14.95 9.80 0.98
CA GLY A 339 -13.72 9.88 0.19
C GLY A 339 -13.44 11.28 -0.39
N ASP A 340 -14.08 12.32 0.17
CA ASP A 340 -13.88 13.69 -0.28
C ASP A 340 -12.42 14.10 -0.04
N LYS A 341 -11.73 14.50 -1.12
CA LYS A 341 -10.35 15.01 -1.00
C LYS A 341 -10.37 16.27 -0.14
N ILE A 342 -9.66 16.24 0.98
CA ILE A 342 -9.42 17.42 1.79
C ILE A 342 -8.47 18.32 1.00
N THR A 343 -9.01 19.35 0.35
CA THR A 343 -8.18 20.40 -0.24
C THR A 343 -7.37 21.03 0.90
N PRO A 344 -6.03 21.07 0.81
CA PRO A 344 -5.24 21.77 1.82
C PRO A 344 -5.75 23.21 1.90
N PRO A 345 -5.92 23.76 3.13
CA PRO A 345 -6.34 25.15 3.26
C PRO A 345 -5.37 26.03 2.47
N SER A 346 -5.90 26.92 1.62
CA SER A 346 -5.06 27.91 0.95
C SER A 346 -4.33 28.70 2.03
N VAL A 347 -3.01 28.81 1.91
CA VAL A 347 -2.23 29.65 2.82
C VAL A 347 -2.76 31.07 2.61
N SER A 348 -3.51 31.58 3.59
CA SER A 348 -3.97 32.96 3.57
C SER A 348 -2.74 33.86 3.71
N ASP A 349 -2.56 34.84 2.83
CA ASP A 349 -1.46 35.82 2.87
C ASP A 349 -1.52 36.79 4.07
N ILE A 350 -2.31 36.44 5.09
CA ILE A 350 -2.48 37.24 6.30
C ILE A 350 -1.20 37.14 7.12
N THR A 351 -0.48 38.25 7.20
CA THR A 351 0.75 38.35 8.00
C THR A 351 0.40 38.52 9.49
N PRO A 352 1.27 38.05 10.41
CA PRO A 352 1.09 38.28 11.85
C PRO A 352 0.90 39.76 12.21
N ASN A 353 1.54 40.66 11.46
CA ASN A 353 1.42 42.10 11.64
C ASN A 353 0.02 42.62 11.29
N GLN A 354 -0.63 42.08 10.26
CA GLN A 354 -2.02 42.43 9.91
C GLN A 354 -3.01 41.94 10.99
N VAL A 355 -2.77 40.79 11.61
CA VAL A 355 -3.58 40.33 12.74
C VAL A 355 -3.36 41.21 13.97
N GLY A 356 -2.09 41.52 14.27
CA GLY A 356 -1.72 42.40 15.38
C GLY A 356 -2.32 43.81 15.23
N SER A 357 -2.23 44.41 14.05
CA SER A 357 -2.82 45.72 13.77
C SER A 357 -4.33 45.73 13.96
N GLN A 358 -5.02 44.66 13.54
CA GLN A 358 -6.47 44.55 13.69
C GLN A 358 -6.90 44.36 15.14
N LEU A 359 -6.14 43.59 15.93
CA LEU A 359 -6.40 43.44 17.37
C LEU A 359 -6.22 44.77 18.11
N VAL A 360 -5.19 45.54 17.78
CA VAL A 360 -4.96 46.88 18.34
C VAL A 360 -6.08 47.84 17.91
N ALA A 361 -6.51 47.79 16.64
CA ALA A 361 -7.61 48.60 16.13
C ALA A 361 -8.95 48.27 16.83
N ASN A 362 -9.23 46.99 17.06
CA ASN A 362 -10.43 46.53 17.75
C ASN A 362 -10.38 46.79 19.27
N GLY A 363 -9.18 46.88 19.85
CA GLY A 363 -8.97 47.17 21.27
C GLY A 363 -9.08 48.66 21.63
N ARG A 364 -8.98 49.57 20.64
CA ARG A 364 -9.23 51.01 20.87
C ARG A 364 -10.74 51.25 20.94
N ARG A 365 -11.30 51.36 22.15
CA ARG A 365 -12.61 51.98 22.33
C ARG A 365 -12.54 53.39 21.74
N ALA A 366 -13.40 53.70 20.77
CA ALA A 366 -13.52 55.05 20.25
C ALA A 366 -13.86 56.00 21.43
N GLU A 367 -12.94 56.90 21.76
CA GLU A 367 -13.27 58.02 22.62
C GLU A 367 -14.37 58.82 21.95
N THR A 368 -15.53 58.87 22.60
CA THR A 368 -16.70 59.60 22.17
C THR A 368 -16.36 61.09 22.16
N ARG A 369 -15.84 61.62 21.05
CA ARG A 369 -15.79 63.05 20.81
C ARG A 369 -17.20 63.54 20.53
N ARG A 370 -17.86 64.08 21.56
CA ARG A 370 -18.97 65.01 21.37
C ARG A 370 -18.44 66.21 20.60
N ALA A 371 -18.80 66.32 19.33
CA ALA A 371 -18.70 67.57 18.57
C ALA A 371 -20.06 67.85 17.93
N LYS A 372 -20.52 69.09 18.14
CA LYS A 372 -21.77 69.66 17.65
C LYS A 372 -21.85 69.60 16.13
N GLY A 373 -23.08 69.48 15.62
CA GLY A 373 -23.37 69.08 14.26
C GLY A 373 -23.07 70.12 13.17
N GLU A 374 -23.08 69.61 11.94
CA GLU A 374 -23.54 70.30 10.74
C GLU A 374 -23.86 69.25 9.67
N HIS A 375 -24.82 69.58 8.81
CA HIS A 375 -25.57 68.70 7.93
C HIS A 375 -24.88 68.44 6.57
N HIS A 376 -25.23 67.28 5.99
CA HIS A 376 -25.21 66.90 4.55
C HIS A 376 -23.82 66.64 3.94
N SER A 377 -23.60 65.68 3.04
CA SER A 377 -24.48 64.94 2.14
C SER A 377 -23.84 63.58 1.80
N THR A 378 -24.70 62.59 1.53
CA THR A 378 -24.35 61.23 1.11
C THR A 378 -23.70 61.25 -0.27
N VAL A 379 -22.46 60.78 -0.37
CA VAL A 379 -21.85 60.39 -1.66
C VAL A 379 -21.55 58.90 -1.61
N ILE A 380 -22.26 58.15 -2.44
CA ILE A 380 -22.08 56.71 -2.68
C ILE A 380 -20.98 56.55 -3.73
N PRO A 381 -19.82 55.91 -3.44
CA PRO A 381 -18.96 55.43 -4.49
C PRO A 381 -19.41 54.02 -4.92
N ALA A 382 -19.90 53.92 -6.15
CA ALA A 382 -19.99 52.68 -6.88
C ALA A 382 -18.58 52.26 -7.34
N ILE A 383 -18.15 51.04 -7.02
CA ILE A 383 -16.94 50.46 -7.61
C ILE A 383 -17.32 49.15 -8.31
N SER A 384 -17.31 49.24 -9.62
CA SER A 384 -17.57 48.20 -10.61
C SER A 384 -16.36 47.25 -10.72
N ARG A 385 -16.63 45.96 -10.95
CA ARG A 385 -15.62 44.99 -11.38
C ARG A 385 -15.17 45.33 -12.81
N THR A 386 -13.88 45.59 -12.96
CA THR A 386 -13.22 45.51 -14.26
C THR A 386 -12.00 44.58 -14.13
N CYS A 387 -12.13 43.36 -14.66
CA CYS A 387 -11.05 42.77 -15.47
C CYS A 387 -11.00 43.57 -16.80
N PRO A 388 -9.93 43.57 -17.62
CA PRO A 388 -8.87 42.56 -17.82
C PRO A 388 -7.44 43.19 -17.82
N TYR A 389 -6.32 42.44 -17.78
CA TYR A 389 -5.84 41.41 -18.72
C TYR A 389 -5.29 40.16 -18.03
#